data_AF-A0A430KW13-F1
#
_entry.id   AF-A0A430KW13-F1
#
_cell.length_a   1.000
_cell.length_b   1.000
_cell.length_c   1.000
_cell.angle_alpha   90.00
_cell.angle_beta   90.00
_cell.angle_gamma   90.00
#
_symmetry.space_group_name_H-M   'P 1'
#
loop_
_entity.id
_entity.type
_entity.pdbx_description
1 polymer ?
#
loop_
_entity_poly.entity_id
_entity_poly.type
_entity_poly.pdbx_seq_one_letter_code
_entity_poly.pdbx_strand_id
1 'polypeptide(L)'
;MRQFLLMSSVGCHLCDAAAEVLVGSLDPQQHLLDEVDIAYDDALMAKYALLIPVLVDELSGQELRWPFDVNSVRDFVTSVNQKG
;
A
#
# COMPACT_ATOMS: atom_id res chain seq x y z
N MET A 1 10.45 -10.07 -8.11
CA MET A 1 9.25 -9.75 -7.31
C MET A 1 9.23 -8.25 -7.08
N ARG A 2 8.05 -7.63 -7.17
CA ARG A 2 7.85 -6.20 -6.94
C ARG A 2 7.40 -5.97 -5.50
N GLN A 3 7.99 -5.00 -4.82
CA GLN A 3 7.73 -4.74 -3.41
C GLN A 3 6.77 -3.55 -3.25
N PHE A 4 5.74 -3.78 -2.44
CA PHE A 4 4.79 -2.77 -2.04
C PHE A 4 4.81 -2.58 -0.53
N LEU A 5 4.53 -1.36 -0.09
CA LEU A 5 4.46 -0.98 1.31
C LEU A 5 3.06 -0.47 1.62
N LEU A 6 2.40 -1.01 2.64
CA LEU A 6 1.17 -0.45 3.20
C LEU A 6 1.54 0.52 4.33
N MET A 7 1.38 1.82 4.08
CA MET A 7 1.48 2.82 5.14
C MET A 7 0.27 2.67 6.06
N SER A 8 0.53 2.35 7.33
CA SER A 8 -0.47 1.96 8.32
C SER A 8 -0.11 2.51 9.70
N SER A 9 -0.97 2.29 10.68
CA SER A 9 -0.68 2.48 12.10
C SER A 9 -1.46 1.48 12.93
N VAL A 10 -0.91 1.05 14.08
CA VAL A 10 -1.59 0.12 15.00
C VAL A 10 -2.97 0.64 15.41
N GLY A 11 -3.97 -0.24 15.41
CA GLY A 11 -5.34 0.06 15.84
C GLY A 11 -6.21 0.77 14.79
N CYS A 12 -5.75 0.81 13.53
CA CYS A 12 -6.50 1.44 12.45
C CYS A 12 -7.40 0.43 11.70
N HIS A 13 -8.69 0.44 12.00
CA HIS A 13 -9.70 -0.39 11.32
C HIS A 13 -9.73 -0.24 9.78
N LEU A 14 -9.38 0.94 9.25
CA LEU A 14 -9.29 1.13 7.80
C LEU A 14 -8.10 0.40 7.21
N CYS A 15 -6.98 0.33 7.93
CA CYS A 15 -5.78 -0.38 7.49
C CYS A 15 -6.02 -1.89 7.45
N ASP A 16 -6.76 -2.43 8.41
CA ASP A 16 -7.19 -3.84 8.38
C ASP A 16 -8.02 -4.14 7.11
N ALA A 17 -9.01 -3.29 6.81
CA ALA A 17 -9.84 -3.44 5.60
C ALA A 17 -9.02 -3.30 4.31
N ALA A 18 -8.06 -2.39 4.28
CA ALA A 18 -7.16 -2.22 3.15
C ALA A 18 -6.26 -3.45 2.96
N ALA A 19 -5.69 -3.99 4.03
CA ALA A 19 -4.87 -5.20 4.00
C ALA A 19 -5.63 -6.40 3.43
N GLU A 20 -6.90 -6.59 3.81
CA GLU A 20 -7.75 -7.64 3.25
C GLU A 20 -7.91 -7.51 1.72
N VAL A 21 -8.17 -6.30 1.22
CA VAL A 21 -8.27 -6.04 -0.22
C VAL A 21 -6.94 -6.34 -0.92
N LEU A 22 -5.81 -5.93 -0.33
CA LEU A 22 -4.48 -6.13 -0.91
C LEU A 22 -4.11 -7.61 -0.99
N VAL A 23 -4.34 -8.38 0.08
CA VAL A 23 -4.09 -9.83 0.10
C VAL A 23 -4.91 -10.56 -0.97
N GLY A 24 -6.15 -10.12 -1.21
CA GLY A 24 -6.99 -10.68 -2.29
C GLY A 24 -6.60 -10.25 -3.71
N SER A 25 -5.74 -9.24 -3.85
CA SER A 25 -5.42 -8.60 -5.13
C SER A 25 -4.01 -8.90 -5.63
N LEU A 26 -3.05 -9.06 -4.72
CA LEU A 26 -1.64 -9.26 -5.04
C LEU A 26 -1.32 -10.74 -5.28
N ASP A 27 -0.61 -11.01 -6.38
CA ASP A 27 -0.04 -12.34 -6.64
C ASP A 27 1.22 -12.57 -5.78
N PRO A 28 1.24 -13.53 -4.83
CA PRO A 28 2.37 -13.77 -3.94
C PRO A 28 3.61 -14.34 -4.64
N GLN A 29 3.50 -14.81 -5.89
CA GLN A 29 4.67 -15.24 -6.68
C GLN A 29 5.39 -14.06 -7.33
N GLN A 30 4.69 -12.93 -7.49
CA GLN A 30 5.19 -11.75 -8.20
C GLN A 30 5.37 -10.54 -7.30
N HIS A 31 4.62 -10.46 -6.20
CA HIS A 31 4.53 -9.29 -5.34
C HIS A 31 4.82 -9.63 -3.89
N LEU A 32 5.50 -8.71 -3.22
CA LEU A 32 5.68 -8.68 -1.78
C LEU A 32 4.93 -7.49 -1.21
N LEU A 33 4.34 -7.66 -0.03
CA LEU A 33 3.65 -6.61 0.69
C LEU A 33 4.18 -6.58 2.12
N ASP A 34 4.79 -5.46 2.50
CA ASP A 34 5.15 -5.18 3.88
C ASP A 34 4.28 -4.06 4.45
N GLU A 35 3.99 -4.14 5.73
CA GLU A 35 3.30 -3.07 6.45
C GLU A 35 4.33 -2.17 7.14
N VAL A 36 4.15 -0.86 6.99
CA VAL A 36 5.00 0.15 7.63
C VAL A 36 4.15 0.93 8.61
N ASP A 37 4.44 0.75 9.90
CA ASP A 37 3.83 1.55 10.95
C ASP A 37 4.46 2.94 10.95
N ILE A 38 3.69 3.92 10.47
CA ILE A 38 4.16 5.30 10.35
C ILE A 38 4.43 5.93 11.71
N ALA A 39 3.85 5.41 12.81
CA ALA A 39 3.94 6.01 14.14
C ALA A 39 5.38 6.08 14.71
N TYR A 40 6.31 5.31 14.14
CA TYR A 40 7.72 5.29 14.55
C TYR A 40 8.63 6.20 13.71
N ASP A 41 8.10 6.91 12.71
CA ASP A 41 8.86 7.80 11.85
C ASP A 41 8.14 9.15 11.70
N ASP A 42 8.74 10.22 12.24
CA ASP A 42 8.17 11.57 12.23
C ASP A 42 7.89 12.09 10.81
N ALA A 43 8.71 11.70 9.82
CA ALA A 43 8.52 12.11 8.43
C ALA A 43 7.33 11.37 7.80
N LEU A 44 7.16 10.08 8.09
CA LEU A 44 5.99 9.32 7.65
C LEU A 44 4.73 9.78 8.36
N MET A 45 4.77 10.08 9.65
CA MET A 45 3.66 10.70 10.39
C MET A 45 3.23 12.02 9.74
N ALA A 46 4.18 12.92 9.50
CA ALA A 46 3.88 14.21 8.89
C ALA A 46 3.25 14.07 7.49
N LYS A 47 3.65 13.05 6.74
CA LYS A 47 3.14 12.81 5.38
C LYS A 47 1.79 12.07 5.36
N TYR A 48 1.64 11.04 6.17
CA TYR A 48 0.57 10.04 6.01
C TYR A 48 -0.46 9.99 7.14
N ALA A 49 -0.30 10.72 8.25
CA ALA A 49 -1.22 10.63 9.39
C ALA A 49 -2.71 10.86 9.04
N LEU A 50 -3.00 11.64 7.99
CA LEU A 50 -4.37 11.89 7.50
C LEU A 50 -4.73 11.11 6.23
N LEU A 51 -3.83 10.26 5.75
CA LEU A 51 -3.94 9.56 4.46
C LEU A 51 -3.97 8.04 4.61
N ILE A 52 -3.45 7.48 5.72
CA ILE A 52 -3.46 6.02 5.91
C ILE A 52 -4.89 5.47 5.83
N PRO A 53 -5.10 4.30 5.19
CA PRO A 53 -4.08 3.46 4.54
C PRO A 53 -3.66 3.93 3.15
N VAL A 54 -2.36 3.80 2.83
CA VAL A 54 -1.81 4.08 1.50
C VAL A 54 -0.93 2.92 1.04
N LEU A 55 -1.23 2.35 -0.12
CA LEU A 55 -0.34 1.41 -0.80
C LEU A 55 0.72 2.20 -1.58
N VAL A 56 1.98 1.88 -1.37
CA VAL A 56 3.12 2.52 -2.03
C VAL A 56 3.88 1.48 -2.81
N ASP A 57 4.16 1.75 -4.07
CA ASP A 57 5.15 0.99 -4.84
C ASP A 57 6.55 1.44 -4.45
N GLU A 58 7.36 0.55 -3.88
CA GLU A 58 8.67 0.94 -3.33
C GLU A 58 9.64 1.43 -4.42
N LEU A 59 9.56 0.84 -5.62
CA LEU A 59 10.47 1.17 -6.71
C LEU A 59 10.19 2.55 -7.32
N SER A 60 8.92 2.87 -7.62
CA SER A 60 8.54 4.12 -8.30
C SER A 60 8.06 5.22 -7.36
N GLY A 61 7.76 4.90 -6.10
CA GLY A 61 7.17 5.82 -5.13
C GLY A 61 5.71 6.22 -5.47
N GLN A 62 5.08 5.58 -6.45
CA GLN A 62 3.68 5.83 -6.77
C GLN A 62 2.77 5.32 -5.63
N GLU A 63 1.69 6.06 -5.39
CA GLU A 63 0.78 5.83 -4.27
C GLU A 63 -0.62 5.50 -4.77
N LEU A 64 -1.27 4.52 -4.14
CA LEU A 64 -2.70 4.29 -4.22
C LEU A 64 -3.30 4.52 -2.82
N ARG A 65 -4.14 5.54 -2.71
CA ARG A 65 -4.75 5.95 -1.45
C ARG A 65 -6.09 5.29 -1.26
N TRP A 66 -6.41 4.95 -0.02
CA TRP A 66 -7.74 4.50 0.35
C TRP A 66 -8.81 5.57 0.03
N PRO A 67 -10.04 5.18 -0.35
CA PRO A 67 -10.53 3.82 -0.55
C PRO A 67 -10.13 3.21 -1.90
N PHE A 68 -9.82 1.92 -1.89
CA PHE A 68 -9.58 1.13 -3.11
C PHE A 68 -10.22 -0.26 -2.99
N ASP A 69 -10.60 -0.82 -4.13
CA ASP A 69 -11.08 -2.18 -4.28
C ASP A 69 -10.07 -3.05 -5.04
N VAL A 70 -10.42 -4.32 -5.26
CA VAL A 70 -9.54 -5.29 -5.95
C VAL A 70 -9.18 -4.84 -7.36
N ASN A 71 -10.11 -4.21 -8.08
CA ASN A 71 -9.86 -3.73 -9.44
C ASN A 71 -8.89 -2.55 -9.44
N SER A 72 -9.09 -1.59 -8.54
CA SER A 72 -8.22 -0.44 -8.35
C SER A 72 -6.78 -0.86 -8.03
N VAL A 73 -6.60 -1.88 -7.19
CA VAL A 73 -5.28 -2.43 -6.87
C VAL A 73 -4.65 -3.09 -8.10
N ARG A 74 -5.41 -3.88 -8.87
CA ARG A 74 -4.88 -4.53 -10.08
C ARG A 74 -4.48 -3.53 -11.16
N ASP A 75 -5.28 -2.49 -11.35
CA ASP A 75 -4.98 -1.41 -12.30
C ASP A 75 -3.73 -0.66 -11.87
N PHE A 76 -3.61 -0.36 -10.58
CA PHE A 76 -2.42 0.25 -10.00
C PHE A 76 -1.17 -0.61 -10.24
N VAL A 77 -1.20 -1.89 -9.84
CA VAL A 77 -0.09 -2.85 -10.04
C VAL A 77 0.31 -2.93 -11.51
N THR A 78 -0.67 -3.00 -12.41
CA THR A 78 -0.42 -3.04 -13.86
C THR A 78 0.23 -1.76 -14.36
N SER A 79 -0.19 -0.60 -13.85
CA SER A 79 0.35 0.71 -14.24
C SER A 79 1.80 0.91 -13.80
N VAL A 80 2.18 0.41 -12.62
CA VAL A 80 3.53 0.56 -12.09
C VAL A 80 4.50 -0.44 -12.73
N ASN A 81 4.00 -1.60 -13.19
CA ASN A 81 4.77 -2.62 -13.92
C ASN A 81 5.27 -2.17 -15.29
N GLN A 82 4.67 -1.15 -15.91
CA GLN A 82 5.06 -0.67 -17.24
C GLN A 82 6.18 0.39 -17.24
N LYS A 83 6.66 0.80 -16.05
CA LYS A 83 7.68 1.86 -15.90
C LYS A 83 9.06 1.31 -15.46
N GLY A 84 9.38 0.07 -15.83
CA GLY A 84 10.68 -0.58 -15.61
C GLY A 84 11.47 -0.76 -16.89
#